data_AF-A0A3C0QB95-F1
#
_entry.id   AF-A0A3C0QB95-F1
#
_cell.length_a   1.000
_cell.length_b   1.000
_cell.length_c   1.000
_cell.angle_alpha   90.00
_cell.angle_beta   90.00
_cell.angle_gamma   90.00
#
_symmetry.space_group_name_H-M   'P 1'
#
loop_
_entity.id
_entity.type
_entity.pdbx_description
1 polymer ?
#
loop_
_entity_poly.entity_id
_entity_poly.type
_entity_poly.pdbx_seq_one_letter_code
_entity_poly.pdbx_strand_id
1 'polypeptide(L)'
;MIASVALFPGRILAGGGPEKVLVVVNGDSPVSLQVANAYVEMRKIPQEHVLWLHDIPYPDTISLDTFRTRIWKPVRDFITQNRLDDEIDIIAYSADFPYAVNFSADLKANKLPKLKYHGKEASLTGLSYFARHVEAGSPYYLASNANLYFRRNLATGWQPLRSLTDAEAGMQRKAEKAFRKKNFQAAITSYESLVQGFPEHGALWHGLARSHAALGDSGAAMEALQQAANHGWTNSLQTRNDRYLQVLSDDPAFQRLLARMEERNGPFQAAHGFSAQYEWNGATEPVKAFRSESLHSHYLATMLAYTGPHGNSVPEVLSYLAAARSSDGSQPDGTVYLLVNRDVRSETRQPLFLETVAALKRRGHRAEILAPDKKTRQNGILPQG
;
A
#
# COMPACT_ATOMS: atom_id res chain seq x y z
N MET A 1 -14.68 13.35 -51.44
CA MET A 1 -13.58 13.23 -50.46
C MET A 1 -14.23 12.84 -49.14
N ILE A 2 -14.22 11.55 -48.78
CA ILE A 2 -14.84 11.06 -47.54
C ILE A 2 -13.72 10.97 -46.50
N ALA A 3 -13.78 11.80 -45.46
CA ALA A 3 -12.85 11.75 -44.36
C ALA A 3 -13.22 10.60 -43.42
N SER A 4 -12.44 9.53 -43.45
CA SER A 4 -12.53 8.44 -42.48
C SER A 4 -12.01 8.94 -41.12
N VAL A 5 -12.92 9.14 -40.17
CA VAL A 5 -12.57 9.35 -38.76
C VAL A 5 -12.10 8.01 -38.21
N ALA A 6 -10.79 7.87 -38.01
CA ALA A 6 -10.23 6.74 -37.29
C ALA A 6 -10.58 6.88 -35.80
N LEU A 7 -11.63 6.19 -35.36
CA LEU A 7 -11.91 5.95 -33.96
C LEU A 7 -10.82 5.00 -33.44
N PHE A 8 -9.78 5.53 -32.80
CA PHE A 8 -8.88 4.70 -32.01
C PHE A 8 -9.70 4.06 -30.88
N PRO A 9 -9.74 2.73 -30.75
CA PRO A 9 -10.41 2.09 -29.63
C PRO A 9 -9.71 2.54 -28.35
N GLY A 10 -10.38 3.37 -27.55
CA GLY A 10 -9.94 3.61 -26.19
C GLY A 10 -9.86 2.25 -25.50
N ARG A 11 -8.68 1.92 -24.95
CA ARG A 11 -8.56 0.72 -24.10
C ARG A 11 -9.44 0.96 -22.87
N ILE A 12 -10.60 0.32 -22.85
CA ILE A 12 -11.44 0.27 -21.65
C ILE A 12 -10.73 -0.68 -20.68
N LEU A 13 -9.95 -0.11 -19.76
CA LEU A 13 -9.30 -0.84 -18.67
C LEU A 13 -10.25 -0.94 -17.47
N ALA A 14 -11.47 -1.41 -17.72
CA ALA A 14 -12.41 -1.76 -16.65
C ALA A 14 -12.15 -3.21 -16.23
N GLY A 15 -11.75 -3.42 -14.98
CA GLY A 15 -11.62 -4.74 -14.36
C GLY A 15 -12.67 -4.92 -13.26
N GLY A 16 -12.92 -6.16 -12.86
CA GLY A 16 -13.82 -6.47 -11.74
C GLY A 16 -15.31 -6.62 -12.09
N GLY A 17 -15.64 -6.97 -13.34
CA GLY A 17 -16.99 -7.42 -13.71
C GLY A 17 -17.40 -8.71 -12.98
N PRO A 18 -18.69 -9.11 -13.03
CA PRO A 18 -19.17 -10.34 -12.38
C PRO A 18 -18.40 -11.60 -12.77
N GLU A 19 -17.96 -11.68 -14.03
CA GLU A 19 -17.14 -12.77 -14.57
C GLU A 19 -15.72 -12.83 -13.97
N LYS A 20 -15.31 -11.78 -13.23
CA LYS A 20 -14.00 -11.70 -12.60
C LYS A 20 -14.00 -12.09 -11.13
N VAL A 21 -15.15 -12.48 -10.57
CA VAL A 21 -15.32 -12.71 -9.13
C VAL A 21 -15.68 -14.16 -8.87
N LEU A 22 -14.89 -14.83 -8.03
CA LEU A 22 -15.24 -16.11 -7.39
C LEU A 22 -15.81 -15.82 -6.01
N VAL A 23 -17.05 -16.24 -5.74
CA VAL A 23 -17.66 -16.15 -4.40
C VAL A 23 -17.41 -17.46 -3.65
N VAL A 24 -16.78 -17.36 -2.49
CA VAL A 24 -16.48 -18.50 -1.61
C VAL A 24 -17.43 -18.45 -0.41
N VAL A 25 -18.22 -19.51 -0.26
CA VAL A 25 -19.33 -19.59 0.69
C VAL A 25 -19.01 -20.65 1.74
N ASN A 26 -19.24 -20.33 3.01
CA ASN A 26 -19.21 -21.34 4.06
C ASN A 26 -20.56 -22.08 4.00
N GLY A 27 -20.55 -23.30 3.45
CA GLY A 27 -21.74 -24.10 3.21
C GLY A 27 -22.47 -24.54 4.48
N ASP A 28 -21.79 -24.48 5.63
CA ASP A 28 -22.37 -24.87 6.92
C ASP A 28 -22.93 -23.68 7.71
N SER A 29 -22.82 -22.46 7.16
CA SER A 29 -23.32 -21.24 7.78
C SER A 29 -24.55 -20.70 7.05
N PRO A 30 -25.74 -20.68 7.69
CA PRO A 30 -26.92 -20.01 7.15
C PRO A 30 -26.69 -18.52 6.85
N VAL A 31 -25.87 -17.84 7.67
CA VAL A 31 -25.53 -16.42 7.49
C VAL A 31 -24.67 -16.25 6.25
N SER A 32 -23.66 -17.10 6.06
CA SER A 32 -22.80 -17.10 4.88
C SER A 32 -23.59 -17.37 3.60
N LEU A 33 -24.53 -18.33 3.63
CA LEU A 33 -25.44 -18.61 2.52
C LEU A 33 -26.31 -17.40 2.18
N GLN A 34 -26.91 -16.75 3.18
CA GLN A 34 -27.78 -15.60 2.96
C GLN A 34 -27.01 -14.41 2.36
N VAL A 35 -25.83 -14.09 2.90
CA VAL A 35 -24.98 -13.00 2.40
C VAL A 35 -24.48 -13.30 0.98
N ALA A 36 -24.04 -14.54 0.72
CA ALA A 36 -23.56 -14.95 -0.59
C ALA A 36 -24.66 -14.87 -1.65
N ASN A 37 -25.86 -15.41 -1.37
CA ASN A 37 -26.98 -15.37 -2.30
C ASN A 37 -27.36 -13.94 -2.68
N ALA A 38 -27.47 -13.04 -1.70
CA ALA A 38 -27.76 -11.64 -1.96
C ALA A 38 -26.66 -10.97 -2.81
N TYR A 39 -25.38 -11.22 -2.51
CA TYR A 39 -24.27 -10.66 -3.27
C TYR A 39 -24.25 -11.19 -4.72
N VAL A 40 -24.42 -12.51 -4.90
CA VAL A 40 -24.48 -13.17 -6.21
C VAL A 40 -25.62 -12.60 -7.06
N GLU A 41 -26.82 -12.49 -6.49
CA GLU A 41 -27.98 -11.92 -7.19
C GLU A 41 -27.75 -10.46 -7.56
N MET A 42 -27.31 -9.64 -6.60
CA MET A 42 -27.04 -8.22 -6.84
C MET A 42 -25.98 -8.08 -7.94
N ARG A 43 -24.82 -8.71 -7.78
CA ARG A 43 -23.69 -8.52 -8.70
C ARG A 43 -23.82 -9.31 -10.01
N LYS A 44 -24.83 -10.19 -10.13
CA LYS A 44 -25.02 -11.10 -11.27
C LYS A 44 -23.82 -12.01 -11.47
N ILE A 45 -23.29 -12.53 -10.36
CA ILE A 45 -22.16 -13.47 -10.41
C ILE A 45 -22.62 -14.77 -11.10
N PRO A 46 -21.86 -15.30 -12.08
CA PRO A 46 -22.18 -16.57 -12.70
C PRO A 46 -22.23 -17.71 -11.67
N GLN A 47 -23.12 -18.68 -11.86
CA GLN A 47 -23.27 -19.79 -10.90
C GLN A 47 -22.02 -20.67 -10.84
N GLU A 48 -21.33 -20.81 -11.97
CA GLU A 48 -20.03 -21.45 -12.11
C GLU A 48 -18.91 -20.76 -11.31
N HIS A 49 -19.14 -19.53 -10.82
CA HIS A 49 -18.19 -18.77 -9.99
C HIS A 49 -18.59 -18.76 -8.51
N VAL A 50 -19.31 -19.78 -8.05
CA VAL A 50 -19.67 -19.96 -6.64
C VAL A 50 -19.09 -21.28 -6.13
N LEU A 51 -18.25 -21.18 -5.10
CA LEU A 51 -17.63 -22.32 -4.43
C LEU A 51 -18.16 -22.43 -3.00
N TRP A 52 -18.72 -23.59 -2.65
CA TRP A 52 -19.07 -23.93 -1.27
C TRP A 52 -17.94 -24.72 -0.61
N LEU A 53 -17.47 -24.21 0.53
CA LEU A 53 -16.54 -24.90 1.41
C LEU A 53 -17.28 -25.35 2.67
N HIS A 54 -16.92 -26.52 3.17
CA HIS A 54 -17.49 -27.11 4.39
C HIS A 54 -16.40 -27.30 5.45
N ASP A 55 -16.84 -27.47 6.69
CA ASP A 55 -16.02 -27.68 7.88
C ASP A 55 -14.97 -26.57 8.03
N ILE A 56 -15.42 -25.31 7.89
CA ILE A 56 -14.59 -24.12 8.00
C ILE A 56 -14.52 -23.67 9.46
N PRO A 57 -13.32 -23.57 10.06
CA PRO A 57 -13.16 -23.03 11.41
C PRO A 57 -13.53 -21.54 11.47
N TYR A 58 -14.44 -21.15 12.38
CA TYR A 58 -14.95 -19.79 12.57
C TYR A 58 -15.35 -19.55 14.04
N PRO A 59 -15.26 -18.33 14.62
CA PRO A 59 -14.71 -17.05 14.12
C PRO A 59 -13.23 -16.80 14.41
N ASP A 60 -12.47 -17.85 14.71
CA ASP A 60 -11.17 -17.73 15.34
C ASP A 60 -10.00 -17.49 14.37
N THR A 61 -8.85 -17.15 14.94
CA THR A 61 -7.56 -17.22 14.24
C THR A 61 -7.25 -18.68 13.90
N ILE A 62 -6.95 -18.96 12.64
CA ILE A 62 -6.55 -20.30 12.19
C ILE A 62 -5.04 -20.41 12.02
N SER A 63 -4.52 -21.64 12.00
CA SER A 63 -3.11 -21.87 11.65
C SER A 63 -2.87 -21.63 10.15
N LEU A 64 -1.64 -21.29 9.78
CA LEU A 64 -1.25 -21.17 8.37
C LEU A 64 -1.42 -22.48 7.58
N ASP A 65 -1.22 -23.63 8.22
CA ASP A 65 -1.44 -24.94 7.61
C ASP A 65 -2.94 -25.19 7.33
N THR A 66 -3.79 -24.82 8.28
CA THR A 66 -5.26 -24.85 8.10
C THR A 66 -5.68 -23.95 6.94
N PHE A 67 -5.11 -22.74 6.82
CA PHE A 67 -5.39 -21.86 5.67
C PHE A 67 -5.00 -22.54 4.35
N ARG A 68 -3.78 -23.09 4.26
CA ARG A 68 -3.28 -23.78 3.06
C ARG A 68 -4.19 -24.94 2.65
N THR A 69 -4.56 -25.78 3.61
CA THR A 69 -5.22 -27.07 3.33
C THR A 69 -6.74 -26.97 3.23
N ARG A 70 -7.39 -26.15 4.07
CA ARG A 70 -8.86 -26.07 4.19
C ARG A 70 -9.49 -24.90 3.44
N ILE A 71 -8.72 -23.87 3.11
CA ILE A 71 -9.22 -22.68 2.41
C ILE A 71 -8.59 -22.56 1.03
N TRP A 72 -7.27 -22.36 0.97
CA TRP A 72 -6.60 -22.03 -0.29
C TRP A 72 -6.61 -23.19 -1.28
N LYS A 73 -6.22 -24.39 -0.86
CA LYS A 73 -6.17 -25.55 -1.75
C LYS A 73 -7.53 -25.82 -2.44
N PRO A 74 -8.67 -25.89 -1.72
CA PRO A 74 -9.98 -26.03 -2.36
C PRO A 74 -10.32 -24.90 -3.34
N VAL A 75 -10.00 -23.65 -2.99
CA VAL A 75 -10.21 -22.48 -3.88
C VAL A 75 -9.41 -22.62 -5.17
N ARG A 76 -8.11 -22.89 -5.07
CA ARG A 76 -7.24 -23.08 -6.22
C ARG A 76 -7.68 -24.27 -7.07
N ASP A 77 -7.98 -25.41 -6.44
CA ASP A 77 -8.42 -26.61 -7.14
C ASP A 77 -9.73 -26.34 -7.91
N PHE A 78 -10.67 -25.59 -7.33
CA PHE A 78 -11.90 -25.18 -8.01
C PHE A 78 -11.64 -24.29 -9.23
N ILE A 79 -10.78 -23.27 -9.08
CA ILE A 79 -10.39 -22.37 -10.19
C ILE A 79 -9.81 -23.19 -11.35
N THR A 80 -8.85 -24.06 -11.07
CA THR A 80 -8.18 -24.87 -12.10
C THR A 80 -9.10 -25.91 -12.73
N GLN A 81 -9.92 -26.62 -11.94
CA GLN A 81 -10.84 -27.63 -12.46
C GLN A 81 -11.91 -27.04 -13.39
N ASN A 82 -12.37 -25.82 -13.09
CA ASN A 82 -13.34 -25.11 -13.91
C ASN A 82 -12.70 -24.21 -14.97
N ARG A 83 -11.37 -24.23 -15.11
CA ARG A 83 -10.58 -23.44 -16.08
C ARG A 83 -10.77 -21.92 -15.94
N LEU A 84 -10.95 -21.46 -14.71
CA LEU A 84 -11.19 -20.06 -14.38
C LEU A 84 -9.91 -19.27 -14.07
N ASP A 85 -8.72 -19.86 -14.26
CA ASP A 85 -7.42 -19.26 -13.91
C ASP A 85 -7.16 -17.91 -14.62
N ASP A 86 -7.72 -17.79 -15.83
CA ASP A 86 -7.64 -16.61 -16.69
C ASP A 86 -8.85 -15.67 -16.51
N GLU A 87 -9.86 -16.10 -15.75
CA GLU A 87 -11.12 -15.40 -15.59
C GLU A 87 -11.20 -14.71 -14.24
N ILE A 88 -10.83 -15.37 -13.14
CA ILE A 88 -10.99 -14.82 -11.80
C ILE A 88 -9.87 -13.84 -11.46
N ASP A 89 -10.24 -12.59 -11.18
CA ASP A 89 -9.34 -11.58 -10.62
C ASP A 89 -9.56 -11.41 -9.11
N ILE A 90 -10.77 -11.70 -8.60
CA ILE A 90 -11.21 -11.40 -7.24
C ILE A 90 -11.79 -12.65 -6.56
N ILE A 91 -11.36 -12.92 -5.33
CA ILE A 91 -11.94 -13.93 -4.44
C ILE A 91 -12.74 -13.21 -3.35
N ALA A 92 -14.06 -13.38 -3.35
CA ALA A 92 -14.97 -12.78 -2.37
C ALA A 92 -15.42 -13.86 -1.36
N TYR A 93 -14.90 -13.80 -0.14
CA TYR A 93 -15.34 -14.65 0.95
C TYR A 93 -16.64 -14.09 1.53
N SER A 94 -17.66 -14.93 1.68
CA SER A 94 -18.89 -14.57 2.37
C SER A 94 -18.67 -14.41 3.90
N ALA A 95 -19.75 -14.36 4.67
CA ALA A 95 -19.69 -14.37 6.13
C ALA A 95 -19.13 -15.70 6.68
N ASP A 96 -18.86 -15.71 7.97
CA ASP A 96 -18.47 -16.89 8.73
C ASP A 96 -17.20 -17.62 8.22
N PHE A 97 -16.23 -16.83 7.74
CA PHE A 97 -14.84 -17.25 7.49
C PHE A 97 -13.89 -16.67 8.57
N PRO A 98 -12.77 -17.35 8.87
CA PRO A 98 -11.81 -16.85 9.85
C PRO A 98 -11.19 -15.54 9.36
N TYR A 99 -11.07 -14.55 10.25
CA TYR A 99 -10.57 -13.22 9.88
C TYR A 99 -9.04 -13.14 9.89
N ALA A 100 -8.40 -13.97 10.73
CA ALA A 100 -6.96 -13.96 10.97
C ALA A 100 -6.33 -15.33 10.76
N VAL A 101 -5.10 -15.32 10.28
CA VAL A 101 -4.27 -16.51 10.09
C VAL A 101 -2.93 -16.31 10.77
N ASN A 102 -2.56 -17.22 11.66
CA ASN A 102 -1.31 -17.17 12.39
C ASN A 102 -0.15 -17.71 11.53
N PHE A 103 0.79 -16.83 11.17
CA PHE A 103 1.94 -17.15 10.32
C PHE A 103 3.24 -17.43 11.10
N SER A 104 3.16 -17.66 12.42
CA SER A 104 4.36 -17.89 13.26
C SER A 104 5.20 -19.09 12.80
N ALA A 105 4.56 -20.09 12.18
CA ALA A 105 5.23 -21.27 11.64
C ALA A 105 6.25 -20.88 10.55
N ASP A 106 5.87 -20.00 9.63
CA ASP A 106 6.74 -19.55 8.54
C ASP A 106 7.88 -18.65 9.04
N LEU A 107 7.64 -17.81 10.07
CA LEU A 107 8.71 -17.03 10.72
C LEU A 107 9.81 -17.96 11.26
N LYS A 108 9.39 -19.04 11.94
CA LYS A 108 10.31 -20.03 12.53
C LYS A 108 11.03 -20.82 11.43
N ALA A 109 10.29 -21.32 10.44
CA ALA A 109 10.86 -22.11 9.34
C ALA A 109 11.91 -21.34 8.55
N ASN A 110 11.67 -20.05 8.31
CA ASN A 110 12.55 -19.17 7.53
C ASN A 110 13.59 -18.41 8.38
N LYS A 111 13.67 -18.69 9.70
CA LYS A 111 14.60 -18.03 10.64
C LYS A 111 14.52 -16.49 10.59
N LEU A 112 13.32 -15.95 10.38
CA LEU A 112 13.13 -14.52 10.26
C LEU A 112 13.15 -13.84 11.63
N PRO A 113 13.80 -12.67 11.76
CA PRO A 113 13.82 -11.96 13.02
C PRO A 113 12.42 -11.46 13.38
N LYS A 114 12.12 -11.39 14.68
CA LYS A 114 10.90 -10.73 15.15
C LYS A 114 11.02 -9.23 14.84
N LEU A 115 10.18 -8.74 13.93
CA LEU A 115 10.10 -7.32 13.64
C LEU A 115 9.26 -6.64 14.73
N LYS A 116 9.77 -5.55 15.30
CA LYS A 116 9.18 -4.84 16.45
C LYS A 116 7.70 -4.47 16.24
N TYR A 117 7.33 -4.15 15.00
CA TYR A 117 6.00 -3.68 14.63
C TYR A 117 5.20 -4.69 13.81
N HIS A 118 5.66 -5.93 13.68
CA HIS A 118 4.90 -6.99 13.01
C HIS A 118 4.26 -7.89 14.06
N GLY A 119 2.97 -8.14 13.88
CA GLY A 119 2.25 -9.15 14.63
C GLY A 119 2.66 -10.57 14.21
N LYS A 120 1.86 -11.55 14.61
CA LYS A 120 1.98 -12.96 14.22
C LYS A 120 0.81 -13.43 13.35
N GLU A 121 -0.07 -12.51 13.02
CA GLU A 121 -1.34 -12.76 12.35
C GLU A 121 -1.46 -11.85 11.15
N ALA A 122 -1.93 -12.41 10.05
CA ALA A 122 -2.30 -11.69 8.83
C ALA A 122 -3.80 -11.90 8.58
N SER A 123 -4.43 -11.00 7.84
CA SER A 123 -5.82 -11.22 7.43
C SER A 123 -5.89 -12.39 6.45
N LEU A 124 -7.00 -13.14 6.48
CA LEU A 124 -7.28 -14.20 5.50
C LEU A 124 -7.20 -13.66 4.07
N THR A 125 -7.79 -12.49 3.81
CA THR A 125 -7.73 -11.83 2.49
C THR A 125 -6.31 -11.41 2.08
N GLY A 126 -5.46 -10.99 3.03
CA GLY A 126 -4.07 -10.64 2.75
C GLY A 126 -3.24 -11.86 2.34
N LEU A 127 -3.49 -13.01 2.98
CA LEU A 127 -2.86 -14.27 2.57
C LEU A 127 -3.43 -14.80 1.25
N SER A 128 -4.72 -14.64 0.98
CA SER A 128 -5.31 -14.98 -0.31
C SER A 128 -4.75 -14.13 -1.46
N TYR A 129 -4.42 -12.87 -1.20
CA TYR A 129 -3.73 -12.03 -2.19
C TYR A 129 -2.36 -12.58 -2.58
N PHE A 130 -1.62 -13.07 -1.58
CA PHE A 130 -0.30 -13.70 -1.77
C PHE A 130 -0.37 -15.24 -1.81
N ALA A 131 -1.50 -15.83 -2.18
CA ALA A 131 -1.76 -17.24 -1.92
C ALA A 131 -0.70 -18.18 -2.53
N ARG A 132 -0.16 -17.84 -3.70
CA ARG A 132 0.92 -18.62 -4.34
C ARG A 132 2.22 -18.61 -3.54
N HIS A 133 2.60 -17.46 -2.97
CA HIS A 133 3.75 -17.38 -2.06
C HIS A 133 3.49 -18.18 -0.78
N VAL A 134 2.29 -18.06 -0.22
CA VAL A 134 1.89 -18.78 1.01
C VAL A 134 1.93 -20.29 0.77
N GLU A 135 1.39 -20.76 -0.35
CA GLU A 135 1.42 -22.15 -0.77
C GLU A 135 2.83 -22.68 -0.99
N ALA A 136 3.69 -21.91 -1.67
CA ALA A 136 5.09 -22.27 -1.89
C ALA A 136 5.96 -22.23 -0.62
N GLY A 137 5.42 -21.83 0.54
CA GLY A 137 6.19 -21.65 1.77
C GLY A 137 7.16 -20.47 1.72
N SER A 138 7.00 -19.58 0.72
CA SER A 138 7.84 -18.40 0.52
C SER A 138 7.43 -17.30 1.49
N PRO A 139 8.31 -16.79 2.37
CA PRO A 139 7.95 -15.72 3.30
C PRO A 139 7.85 -14.34 2.64
N TYR A 140 7.94 -14.25 1.30
CA TYR A 140 7.93 -12.99 0.57
C TYR A 140 6.68 -12.15 0.84
N TYR A 141 5.53 -12.77 1.15
CA TYR A 141 4.31 -12.07 1.54
C TYR A 141 4.45 -11.23 2.83
N LEU A 142 5.53 -11.42 3.60
CA LEU A 142 5.86 -10.61 4.78
C LEU A 142 6.81 -9.45 4.48
N ALA A 143 7.31 -9.32 3.25
CA ALA A 143 8.22 -8.24 2.87
C ALA A 143 7.49 -6.89 2.82
N SER A 144 8.16 -5.83 3.25
CA SER A 144 7.59 -4.47 3.29
C SER A 144 7.25 -3.91 1.90
N ASN A 145 7.80 -4.50 0.85
CA ASN A 145 7.59 -4.14 -0.56
C ASN A 145 6.96 -5.28 -1.38
N ALA A 146 6.31 -6.25 -0.73
CA ALA A 146 5.75 -7.43 -1.40
C ALA A 146 4.64 -7.09 -2.43
N ASN A 147 3.89 -6.01 -2.19
CA ASN A 147 2.79 -5.62 -3.07
C ASN A 147 3.30 -4.83 -4.29
N LEU A 148 3.61 -5.55 -5.37
CA LEU A 148 4.08 -4.98 -6.62
C LEU A 148 2.95 -4.46 -7.54
N TYR A 149 1.68 -4.68 -7.18
CA TYR A 149 0.53 -4.01 -7.81
C TYR A 149 0.41 -2.55 -7.34
N PHE A 150 0.96 -2.21 -6.17
CA PHE A 150 0.90 -0.86 -5.63
C PHE A 150 1.66 0.15 -6.52
N ARG A 151 1.00 1.27 -6.83
CA ARG A 151 1.53 2.31 -7.70
C ARG A 151 2.83 2.90 -7.14
N ARG A 152 3.84 2.97 -7.99
CA ARG A 152 5.16 3.50 -7.61
C ARG A 152 5.26 5.00 -7.81
N ASN A 153 6.12 5.64 -7.03
CA ASN A 153 6.54 7.02 -7.28
C ASN A 153 7.58 7.02 -8.41
N LEU A 154 7.29 7.71 -9.52
CA LEU A 154 8.18 7.82 -10.69
C LEU A 154 8.97 9.14 -10.71
N ALA A 155 9.03 9.86 -9.58
CA ALA A 155 9.80 11.09 -9.47
C ALA A 155 11.19 10.96 -10.10
N THR A 156 11.45 11.78 -11.13
CA THR A 156 12.72 11.83 -11.84
C THR A 156 13.82 12.30 -10.90
N GLY A 157 14.91 11.53 -10.81
CA GLY A 157 15.99 11.74 -9.84
C GLY A 157 16.38 10.47 -9.09
N TRP A 158 15.53 9.44 -9.12
CA TRP A 158 15.95 8.07 -8.84
C TRP A 158 16.77 7.53 -10.02
N GLN A 159 18.03 7.93 -10.09
CA GLN A 159 19.01 7.03 -10.69
C GLN A 159 19.19 5.88 -9.70
N PRO A 160 19.19 4.60 -10.13
CA PRO A 160 19.59 3.53 -9.25
C PRO A 160 21.03 3.80 -8.82
N LEU A 161 21.18 4.37 -7.62
CA LEU A 161 22.48 4.61 -7.03
C LEU A 161 23.14 3.25 -6.80
N ARG A 162 24.46 3.19 -6.98
CA ARG A 162 25.20 1.98 -6.64
C ARG A 162 24.93 1.67 -5.17
N SER A 163 24.48 0.45 -4.88
CA SER A 163 24.37 0.01 -3.49
C SER A 163 25.73 0.09 -2.80
N LEU A 164 25.75 0.54 -1.56
CA LEU A 164 26.94 0.52 -0.72
C LEU A 164 27.48 -0.91 -0.61
N THR A 165 28.80 -1.08 -0.67
CA THR A 165 29.46 -2.34 -0.34
C THR A 165 29.26 -2.68 1.14
N ASP A 166 29.53 -3.92 1.54
CA ASP A 166 29.42 -4.33 2.95
C ASP A 166 30.31 -3.49 3.88
N ALA A 167 31.48 -3.09 3.40
CA ALA A 167 32.42 -2.22 4.12
C ALA A 167 31.84 -0.80 4.31
N GLU A 168 31.30 -0.22 3.25
CA GLU A 168 30.68 1.11 3.26
C GLU A 168 29.39 1.14 4.11
N ALA A 169 28.55 0.13 3.96
CA ALA A 169 27.39 -0.08 4.83
C ALA A 169 27.82 -0.29 6.29
N GLY A 170 28.99 -0.91 6.53
CA GLY A 170 29.62 -1.01 7.84
C GLY A 170 29.97 0.36 8.43
N MET A 171 30.48 1.27 7.60
CA MET A 171 30.79 2.64 8.00
C MET A 171 29.51 3.44 8.30
N GLN A 172 28.46 3.30 7.49
CA GLN A 172 27.16 3.90 7.80
C GLN A 172 26.61 3.38 9.14
N ARG A 173 26.64 2.07 9.38
CA ARG A 173 26.24 1.48 10.68
C ARG A 173 27.06 2.04 11.84
N LYS A 174 28.36 2.31 11.63
CA LYS A 174 29.23 2.95 12.62
C LYS A 174 28.80 4.40 12.91
N ALA A 175 28.50 5.18 11.87
CA ALA A 175 28.00 6.55 11.99
C ALA A 175 26.68 6.59 12.78
N GLU A 176 25.72 5.73 12.40
CA GLU A 176 24.45 5.59 13.12
C GLU A 176 24.62 5.17 14.58
N LYS A 177 25.55 4.25 14.85
CA LYS A 177 25.88 3.82 16.23
C LYS A 177 26.48 4.96 17.04
N ALA A 178 27.39 5.75 16.47
CA ALA A 178 27.97 6.92 17.12
C ALA A 178 26.88 7.96 17.45
N PHE A 179 26.01 8.25 16.48
CA PHE A 179 24.88 9.15 16.66
C PHE A 179 23.94 8.69 17.78
N ARG A 180 23.55 7.40 17.82
CA ARG A 180 22.70 6.83 18.89
C ARG A 180 23.36 6.92 20.27
N LYS A 181 24.69 6.84 20.33
CA LYS A 181 25.48 7.03 21.56
C LYS A 181 25.71 8.50 21.93
N LYS A 182 25.09 9.45 21.21
CA LYS A 182 25.28 10.90 21.37
C LYS A 182 26.72 11.37 21.13
N ASN A 183 27.56 10.56 20.49
CA ASN A 183 28.88 10.99 20.02
C ASN A 183 28.71 11.63 18.64
N PHE A 184 28.14 12.84 18.63
CA PHE A 184 27.77 13.53 17.38
C PHE A 184 28.99 13.89 16.55
N GLN A 185 30.11 14.29 17.16
CA GLN A 185 31.33 14.58 16.42
C GLN A 185 31.85 13.36 15.65
N ALA A 186 31.89 12.18 16.28
CA ALA A 186 32.29 10.97 15.58
C ALA A 186 31.29 10.54 14.48
N ALA A 187 30.00 10.85 14.67
CA ALA A 187 28.98 10.65 13.63
C ALA A 187 29.21 11.58 12.44
N ILE A 188 29.45 12.88 12.69
CA ILE A 188 29.81 13.88 11.67
C ILE A 188 31.02 13.40 10.87
N THR A 189 32.14 13.10 11.52
CA THR A 189 33.35 12.61 10.81
C THR A 189 33.08 11.37 9.96
N SER A 190 32.24 10.45 10.43
CA SER A 190 31.90 9.26 9.65
C SER A 190 31.00 9.60 8.46
N TYR A 191 30.02 10.48 8.63
CA TYR A 191 29.14 10.92 7.54
C TYR A 191 29.87 11.81 6.53
N GLU A 192 30.78 12.68 6.95
CA GLU A 192 31.65 13.48 6.07
C GLU A 192 32.48 12.58 5.15
N SER A 193 33.13 11.55 5.71
CA SER A 193 33.87 10.57 4.92
C SER A 193 32.96 9.81 3.94
N LEU A 194 31.73 9.50 4.36
CA LEU A 194 30.75 8.83 3.50
C LEU A 194 30.28 9.73 2.36
N VAL A 195 29.90 10.99 2.62
CA VAL A 195 29.44 11.90 1.56
C VAL A 195 30.56 12.35 0.62
N GLN A 196 31.82 12.28 1.05
CA GLN A 196 32.96 12.47 0.15
C GLN A 196 33.08 11.33 -0.88
N GLY A 197 32.86 10.08 -0.45
CA GLY A 197 32.89 8.92 -1.35
C GLY A 197 31.60 8.71 -2.15
N PHE A 198 30.48 9.22 -1.62
CA PHE A 198 29.12 9.00 -2.11
C PHE A 198 28.29 10.29 -2.12
N PRO A 199 28.77 11.38 -2.76
CA PRO A 199 28.09 12.68 -2.74
C PRO A 199 26.68 12.62 -3.33
N GLU A 200 26.39 11.65 -4.19
CA GLU A 200 25.08 11.44 -4.80
C GLU A 200 24.02 10.81 -3.88
N HIS A 201 24.41 10.36 -2.68
CA HIS A 201 23.50 9.68 -1.75
C HIS A 201 22.82 10.67 -0.77
N GLY A 202 21.63 11.15 -1.11
CA GLY A 202 20.87 12.10 -0.27
C GLY A 202 20.59 11.62 1.16
N ALA A 203 20.45 10.31 1.40
CA ALA A 203 20.26 9.75 2.74
C ALA A 203 21.49 9.95 3.66
N LEU A 204 22.70 9.95 3.10
CA LEU A 204 23.94 10.17 3.85
C LEU A 204 24.06 11.64 4.25
N TRP A 205 23.76 12.56 3.32
CA TRP A 205 23.63 13.99 3.59
C TRP A 205 22.58 14.29 4.67
N HIS A 206 21.44 13.60 4.64
CA HIS A 206 20.43 13.74 5.70
C HIS A 206 20.97 13.26 7.06
N GLY A 207 21.73 12.16 7.09
CA GLY A 207 22.45 11.70 8.28
C GLY A 207 23.45 12.73 8.83
N LEU A 208 24.20 13.38 7.93
CA LEU A 208 25.13 14.46 8.25
C LEU A 208 24.42 15.68 8.82
N ALA A 209 23.35 16.14 8.17
CA ALA A 209 22.54 17.27 8.60
C ALA A 209 22.01 17.10 10.04
N ARG A 210 21.47 15.92 10.34
CA ARG A 210 21.00 15.58 11.70
C ARG A 210 22.13 15.62 12.71
N SER A 211 23.34 15.21 12.32
CA SER A 211 24.50 15.18 13.21
C SER A 211 25.01 16.58 13.54
N HIS A 212 25.07 17.49 12.56
CA HIS A 212 25.35 18.91 12.80
C HIS A 212 24.29 19.57 13.67
N ALA A 213 23.00 19.34 13.37
CA ALA A 213 21.90 19.90 14.14
C ALA A 213 21.93 19.44 15.59
N ALA A 214 22.26 18.17 15.83
CA ALA A 214 22.42 17.60 17.17
C ALA A 214 23.58 18.21 17.97
N LEU A 215 24.60 18.75 17.29
CA LEU A 215 25.73 19.46 17.88
C LEU A 215 25.43 20.96 18.10
N GLY A 216 24.29 21.45 17.60
CA GLY A 216 23.89 22.87 17.67
C GLY A 216 24.34 23.70 16.47
N ASP A 217 25.00 23.10 15.47
CA ASP A 217 25.43 23.79 14.26
C ASP A 217 24.30 23.84 13.23
N SER A 218 23.44 24.86 13.37
CA SER A 218 22.26 25.04 12.51
C SER A 218 22.64 25.40 11.07
N GLY A 219 23.76 26.10 10.87
CA GLY A 219 24.24 26.49 9.54
C GLY A 219 24.67 25.26 8.73
N ALA A 220 25.59 24.47 9.27
CA ALA A 220 26.06 23.25 8.61
C ALA A 220 24.93 22.22 8.47
N ALA A 221 23.99 22.16 9.43
CA ALA A 221 22.81 21.32 9.32
C ALA A 221 21.95 21.69 8.11
N MET A 222 21.67 22.99 7.91
CA MET A 222 20.86 23.46 6.80
C MET A 222 21.55 23.23 5.45
N GLU A 223 22.87 23.46 5.37
CA GLU A 223 23.67 23.19 4.17
C GLU A 223 23.63 21.69 3.79
N ALA A 224 23.90 20.80 4.75
CA ALA A 224 23.86 19.36 4.52
C ALA A 224 22.44 18.89 4.13
N LEU A 225 21.39 19.48 4.71
CA LEU A 225 20.01 19.13 4.37
C LEU A 225 19.62 19.63 2.96
N GLN A 226 20.14 20.77 2.55
CA GLN A 226 20.01 21.29 1.19
C GLN A 226 20.70 20.34 0.19
N GLN A 227 21.87 19.79 0.52
CA GLN A 227 22.50 18.73 -0.27
C GLN A 227 21.67 17.44 -0.30
N ALA A 228 21.11 17.03 0.83
CA ALA A 228 20.23 15.86 0.87
C ALA A 228 19.08 15.96 -0.13
N ALA A 229 18.40 17.11 -0.16
CA ALA A 229 17.31 17.36 -1.11
C ALA A 229 17.78 17.45 -2.57
N ASN A 230 18.95 18.05 -2.82
CA ASN A 230 19.56 18.09 -4.15
C ASN A 230 19.81 16.67 -4.68
N HIS A 231 20.22 15.77 -3.78
CA HIS A 231 20.55 14.37 -4.04
C HIS A 231 19.39 13.40 -3.74
N GLY A 232 18.15 13.84 -3.92
CA GLY A 232 16.97 12.96 -4.00
C GLY A 232 16.30 12.62 -2.67
N TRP A 233 16.69 13.22 -1.56
CA TRP A 233 15.94 13.09 -0.31
C TRP A 233 14.62 13.88 -0.38
N THR A 234 13.49 13.18 -0.47
CA THR A 234 12.14 13.76 -0.58
C THR A 234 11.26 13.53 0.64
N ASN A 235 11.76 12.87 1.70
CA ASN A 235 10.97 12.54 2.88
C ASN A 235 10.80 13.74 3.82
N SER A 236 10.00 14.72 3.37
CA SER A 236 9.72 15.97 4.11
C SER A 236 9.15 15.70 5.50
N LEU A 237 8.34 14.64 5.66
CA LEU A 237 7.76 14.27 6.93
C LEU A 237 8.83 13.82 7.93
N GLN A 238 9.74 12.94 7.51
CA GLN A 238 10.84 12.52 8.39
C GLN A 238 11.73 13.70 8.76
N THR A 239 12.01 14.59 7.80
CA THR A 239 12.81 15.80 8.04
C THR A 239 12.10 16.76 9.00
N ARG A 240 10.81 17.02 8.79
CA ARG A 240 9.98 17.88 9.63
C ARG A 240 9.81 17.32 11.04
N ASN A 241 9.77 16.01 11.23
CA ASN A 241 9.51 15.40 12.54
C ASN A 241 10.79 14.94 13.25
N ASP A 242 11.96 15.13 12.65
CA ASP A 242 13.21 14.82 13.33
C ASP A 242 13.44 15.84 14.45
N ARG A 243 13.57 15.32 15.68
CA ARG A 243 13.75 16.14 16.89
C ARG A 243 14.99 17.03 16.85
N TYR A 244 16.04 16.61 16.14
CA TYR A 244 17.29 17.37 16.04
C TYR A 244 17.18 18.48 15.00
N LEU A 245 16.44 18.23 13.92
CA LEU A 245 16.20 19.23 12.87
C LEU A 245 15.16 20.28 13.27
N GLN A 246 14.45 20.12 14.40
CA GLN A 246 13.55 21.16 14.93
C GLN A 246 14.23 22.50 15.19
N VAL A 247 15.54 22.51 15.41
CA VAL A 247 16.32 23.74 15.55
C VAL A 247 16.21 24.64 14.30
N LEU A 248 15.88 24.06 13.13
CA LEU A 248 15.70 24.76 11.86
C LEU A 248 14.24 25.20 11.62
N SER A 249 13.29 24.86 12.51
CA SER A 249 11.85 25.01 12.23
C SER A 249 11.40 26.46 11.99
N ASP A 250 12.04 27.41 12.67
CA ASP A 250 11.78 28.85 12.53
C ASP A 250 12.50 29.49 11.32
N ASP A 251 13.41 28.77 10.65
CA ASP A 251 14.10 29.27 9.45
C ASP A 251 13.17 29.20 8.22
N PRO A 252 12.86 30.33 7.56
CA PRO A 252 12.09 30.33 6.31
C PRO A 252 12.70 29.46 5.20
N ALA A 253 14.02 29.29 5.18
CA ALA A 253 14.71 28.44 4.22
C ALA A 253 14.40 26.95 4.45
N PHE A 254 14.23 26.51 5.70
CA PHE A 254 13.82 25.16 6.03
C PHE A 254 12.39 24.88 5.53
N GLN A 255 11.47 25.83 5.69
CA GLN A 255 10.10 25.69 5.18
C GLN A 255 10.06 25.60 3.65
N ARG A 256 10.83 26.44 2.95
CA ARG A 256 10.98 26.35 1.47
C ARG A 256 11.59 25.03 1.03
N LEU A 257 12.55 24.51 1.80
CA LEU A 257 13.19 23.23 1.53
C LEU A 257 12.19 22.06 1.65
N LEU A 258 11.38 22.04 2.70
CA LEU A 258 10.32 21.03 2.87
C LEU A 258 9.30 21.07 1.73
N ALA A 259 8.84 22.26 1.33
CA ALA A 259 7.94 22.41 0.19
C ALA A 259 8.55 21.84 -1.10
N ARG A 260 9.83 22.14 -1.36
CA ARG A 260 10.56 21.59 -2.53
C ARG A 260 10.72 20.07 -2.47
N MET A 261 10.87 19.48 -1.28
CA MET A 261 10.87 18.02 -1.12
C MET A 261 9.52 17.41 -1.51
N GLU A 262 8.41 18.07 -1.14
CA GLU A 262 7.04 17.63 -1.43
C GLU A 262 6.67 17.79 -2.91
N GLU A 263 7.11 18.87 -3.55
CA GLU A 263 6.93 19.09 -5.00
C GLU A 263 7.61 18.01 -5.86
N ARG A 264 8.62 17.34 -5.32
CA ARG A 264 9.29 16.20 -5.97
C ARG A 264 8.57 14.87 -5.75
N ASN A 265 7.45 14.82 -5.02
CA ASN A 265 6.63 13.62 -4.95
C ASN A 265 5.84 13.44 -6.24
N GLY A 266 6.06 12.33 -6.93
CA GLY A 266 5.43 12.03 -8.20
C GLY A 266 6.25 12.47 -9.42
N PRO A 267 5.75 12.20 -10.64
CA PRO A 267 4.43 11.62 -10.91
C PRO A 267 4.35 10.18 -10.42
N PHE A 268 3.20 9.75 -9.94
CA PHE A 268 2.99 8.33 -9.64
C PHE A 268 2.71 7.55 -10.94
N GLN A 269 3.14 6.29 -11.00
CA GLN A 269 2.78 5.34 -12.05
C GLN A 269 1.29 5.44 -12.35
N ALA A 270 0.88 5.41 -13.62
CA ALA A 270 -0.54 5.50 -13.96
C ALA A 270 -1.34 4.40 -13.24
N ALA A 271 -2.61 4.70 -12.94
CA ALA A 271 -3.49 3.67 -12.40
C ALA A 271 -3.80 2.67 -13.52
N HIS A 272 -3.75 1.38 -13.20
CA HIS A 272 -4.09 0.29 -14.12
C HIS A 272 -5.10 -0.64 -13.44
N GLY A 273 -6.02 -1.18 -14.24
CA GLY A 273 -6.91 -2.25 -13.80
C GLY A 273 -6.10 -3.41 -13.24
N PHE A 274 -6.62 -4.04 -12.18
CA PHE A 274 -6.04 -5.29 -11.70
C PHE A 274 -6.43 -6.43 -12.65
N SER A 275 -5.53 -7.39 -12.85
CA SER A 275 -5.88 -8.71 -13.34
C SER A 275 -4.94 -9.76 -12.75
N ALA A 276 -5.49 -10.93 -12.42
CA ALA A 276 -4.71 -12.09 -12.00
C ALA A 276 -3.88 -12.68 -13.15
N GLN A 277 -4.19 -12.33 -14.40
CA GLN A 277 -3.38 -12.69 -15.59
C GLN A 277 -2.07 -11.91 -15.69
N TYR A 278 -1.87 -10.91 -14.83
CA TYR A 278 -0.67 -10.09 -14.84
C TYR A 278 0.36 -10.60 -13.86
N GLU A 279 1.61 -10.54 -14.29
CA GLU A 279 2.77 -10.67 -13.42
C GLU A 279 3.23 -9.28 -12.99
N TRP A 280 3.09 -9.01 -11.70
CA TRP A 280 3.49 -7.76 -11.08
C TRP A 280 4.97 -7.81 -10.74
N ASN A 281 5.83 -7.59 -11.73
CA ASN A 281 7.30 -7.67 -11.58
C ASN A 281 7.96 -6.32 -11.22
N GLY A 282 7.16 -5.28 -10.95
CA GLY A 282 7.66 -3.93 -10.73
C GLY A 282 8.09 -3.20 -12.00
N ALA A 283 7.75 -3.67 -13.20
CA ALA A 283 7.82 -2.87 -14.41
C ALA A 283 6.68 -1.83 -14.47
N THR A 284 6.82 -0.80 -15.31
CA THR A 284 5.77 0.22 -15.49
C THR A 284 4.52 -0.34 -16.14
N GLU A 285 4.72 -1.32 -17.02
CA GLU A 285 3.66 -2.10 -17.65
C GLU A 285 3.74 -3.54 -17.15
N PRO A 286 2.64 -4.11 -16.63
CA PRO A 286 2.64 -5.51 -16.21
C PRO A 286 2.79 -6.45 -17.42
N VAL A 287 3.41 -7.61 -17.20
CA VAL A 287 3.50 -8.66 -18.21
C VAL A 287 2.28 -9.55 -18.12
N LYS A 288 1.56 -9.73 -19.23
CA LYS A 288 0.45 -10.68 -19.29
C LYS A 288 0.97 -12.10 -19.47
N ALA A 289 0.60 -12.98 -18.57
CA ALA A 289 0.93 -14.40 -18.62
C ALA A 289 -0.34 -15.22 -18.38
N PHE A 290 -0.80 -15.91 -19.42
CA PHE A 290 -1.98 -16.76 -19.36
C PHE A 290 -1.69 -17.99 -18.51
N ARG A 291 -2.63 -18.37 -17.64
CA ARG A 291 -2.48 -19.47 -16.66
C ARG A 291 -1.13 -19.43 -15.96
N SER A 292 -0.65 -18.22 -15.63
CA SER A 292 0.66 -18.07 -15.02
C SER A 292 0.68 -18.84 -13.71
N GLU A 293 1.76 -19.54 -13.41
CA GLU A 293 2.09 -20.08 -12.08
C GLU A 293 3.04 -19.15 -11.33
N SER A 294 3.26 -17.93 -11.84
CA SER A 294 4.15 -16.95 -11.24
C SER A 294 3.70 -16.59 -9.84
N LEU A 295 4.64 -16.55 -8.90
CA LEU A 295 4.40 -16.08 -7.54
C LEU A 295 4.01 -14.59 -7.50
N HIS A 296 4.31 -13.85 -8.58
CA HIS A 296 3.99 -12.43 -8.73
C HIS A 296 2.66 -12.15 -9.43
N SER A 297 1.88 -13.19 -9.74
CA SER A 297 0.46 -13.01 -10.02
C SER A 297 -0.35 -13.21 -8.74
N HIS A 298 -1.35 -12.36 -8.57
CA HIS A 298 -2.12 -12.25 -7.33
C HIS A 298 -3.61 -12.38 -7.64
N TYR A 299 -4.41 -12.67 -6.62
CA TYR A 299 -5.85 -12.46 -6.66
C TYR A 299 -6.20 -11.31 -5.73
N LEU A 300 -7.06 -10.38 -6.13
CA LEU A 300 -7.68 -9.53 -5.13
C LEU A 300 -8.54 -10.40 -4.22
N ALA A 301 -8.63 -10.04 -2.95
CA ALA A 301 -9.44 -10.78 -2.00
C ALA A 301 -10.20 -9.81 -1.09
N THR A 302 -11.47 -10.14 -0.83
CA THR A 302 -12.34 -9.36 0.03
C THR A 302 -13.20 -10.27 0.90
N MET A 303 -13.68 -9.73 2.01
CA MET A 303 -14.64 -10.37 2.90
C MET A 303 -15.93 -9.55 2.85
N LEU A 304 -17.02 -10.19 2.44
CA LEU A 304 -18.31 -9.52 2.23
C LEU A 304 -18.96 -9.11 3.55
N ALA A 305 -18.69 -9.84 4.63
CA ALA A 305 -19.30 -9.61 5.92
C ALA A 305 -18.45 -10.14 7.08
N TYR A 306 -18.55 -9.42 8.21
CA TYR A 306 -18.16 -9.95 9.52
C TYR A 306 -19.35 -9.76 10.47
N THR A 307 -19.92 -10.90 10.87
CA THR A 307 -21.14 -11.02 11.70
C THR A 307 -20.85 -11.59 13.09
N GLY A 308 -19.56 -11.68 13.46
CA GLY A 308 -19.11 -12.16 14.76
C GLY A 308 -19.24 -11.12 15.87
N PRO A 309 -18.55 -11.30 17.02
CA PRO A 309 -18.56 -10.34 18.12
C PRO A 309 -18.20 -8.91 17.67
N HIS A 310 -19.05 -7.94 17.98
CA HIS A 310 -18.93 -6.54 17.52
C HIS A 310 -18.97 -6.36 15.99
N GLY A 311 -19.45 -7.38 15.27
CA GLY A 311 -19.73 -7.33 13.84
C GLY A 311 -21.08 -6.70 13.51
N ASN A 312 -21.38 -6.67 12.22
CA ASN A 312 -22.64 -6.15 11.71
C ASN A 312 -23.74 -7.21 11.82
N SER A 313 -24.98 -6.78 11.95
CA SER A 313 -26.15 -7.63 11.72
C SER A 313 -26.31 -7.95 10.22
N VAL A 314 -27.01 -9.04 9.89
CA VAL A 314 -27.28 -9.38 8.48
C VAL A 314 -28.02 -8.27 7.73
N PRO A 315 -29.06 -7.61 8.28
CA PRO A 315 -29.69 -6.48 7.61
C PRO A 315 -28.74 -5.32 7.30
N GLU A 316 -27.82 -4.99 8.21
CA GLU A 316 -26.80 -3.95 7.96
C GLU A 316 -25.85 -4.36 6.83
N VAL A 317 -25.38 -5.61 6.83
CA VAL A 317 -24.55 -6.15 5.74
C VAL A 317 -25.27 -6.03 4.39
N LEU A 318 -26.53 -6.48 4.31
CA LEU A 318 -27.31 -6.40 3.07
C LEU A 318 -27.52 -4.94 2.62
N SER A 319 -27.73 -4.02 3.56
CA SER A 319 -27.80 -2.58 3.28
C SER A 319 -26.48 -2.05 2.72
N TYR A 320 -25.33 -2.45 3.28
CA TYR A 320 -24.02 -2.05 2.76
C TYR A 320 -23.75 -2.60 1.36
N LEU A 321 -24.12 -3.87 1.09
CA LEU A 321 -23.97 -4.46 -0.25
C LEU A 321 -24.82 -3.72 -1.29
N ALA A 322 -26.06 -3.36 -0.94
CA ALA A 322 -26.94 -2.57 -1.79
C ALA A 322 -26.40 -1.15 -2.05
N ALA A 323 -25.88 -0.48 -1.01
CA ALA A 323 -25.26 0.84 -1.14
C ALA A 323 -23.97 0.81 -1.96
N ALA A 324 -23.14 -0.23 -1.79
CA ALA A 324 -21.96 -0.42 -2.63
C ALA A 324 -22.37 -0.53 -4.10
N ARG A 325 -23.36 -1.38 -4.41
CA ARG A 325 -23.89 -1.55 -5.77
C ARG A 325 -24.40 -0.23 -6.37
N SER A 326 -25.13 0.58 -5.61
CA SER A 326 -25.65 1.84 -6.14
C SER A 326 -24.55 2.87 -6.39
N SER A 327 -23.40 2.76 -5.70
CA SER A 327 -22.26 3.64 -5.91
C SER A 327 -21.42 3.33 -7.15
N ASP A 328 -21.46 2.08 -7.64
CA ASP A 328 -20.64 1.62 -8.76
C ASP A 328 -20.80 2.50 -10.00
N GLY A 329 -19.70 3.05 -10.50
CA GLY A 329 -19.70 3.86 -11.73
C GLY A 329 -20.49 5.17 -11.65
N SER A 330 -21.01 5.55 -10.48
CA SER A 330 -21.89 6.73 -10.32
C SER A 330 -21.22 8.07 -10.59
N GLN A 331 -19.88 8.13 -10.59
CA GLN A 331 -19.06 9.33 -10.87
C GLN A 331 -19.67 10.62 -10.30
N PRO A 332 -19.91 10.69 -8.98
CA PRO A 332 -20.64 11.80 -8.38
C PRO A 332 -19.89 13.12 -8.61
N ASP A 333 -20.64 14.16 -8.98
CA ASP A 333 -20.11 15.52 -9.02
C ASP A 333 -19.74 15.99 -7.62
N GLY A 334 -18.58 16.61 -7.48
CA GLY A 334 -18.11 17.07 -6.18
C GLY A 334 -16.68 17.58 -6.18
N THR A 335 -16.21 17.90 -4.98
CA THR A 335 -14.82 18.26 -4.71
C THR A 335 -14.26 17.27 -3.70
N VAL A 336 -13.09 16.70 -4.01
CA VAL A 336 -12.36 15.85 -3.07
C VAL A 336 -11.60 16.75 -2.10
N TYR A 337 -11.91 16.64 -0.81
CA TYR A 337 -11.23 17.41 0.23
C TYR A 337 -10.16 16.57 0.92
N LEU A 338 -8.91 17.04 0.90
CA LEU A 338 -7.79 16.45 1.62
C LEU A 338 -7.52 17.26 2.89
N LEU A 339 -7.76 16.64 4.02
CA LEU A 339 -7.78 17.32 5.31
C LEU A 339 -6.41 17.29 6.01
N VAL A 340 -5.80 18.45 6.22
CA VAL A 340 -4.58 18.59 7.01
C VAL A 340 -4.95 18.60 8.49
N ASN A 341 -4.43 17.65 9.26
CA ASN A 341 -4.57 17.61 10.71
C ASN A 341 -3.42 16.82 11.36
N ARG A 342 -3.46 16.68 12.70
CA ARG A 342 -2.41 16.00 13.48
C ARG A 342 -2.65 14.50 13.71
N ASP A 343 -3.72 13.94 13.13
CA ASP A 343 -3.92 12.49 13.17
C ASP A 343 -2.84 11.82 12.32
N VAL A 344 -2.23 10.76 12.85
CA VAL A 344 -1.14 10.05 12.17
C VAL A 344 -1.57 9.54 10.79
N ARG A 345 -2.86 9.24 10.56
CA ARG A 345 -3.39 8.85 9.24
C ARG A 345 -3.37 10.01 8.24
N SER A 346 -3.57 11.24 8.69
CA SER A 346 -3.43 12.43 7.83
C SER A 346 -1.97 12.81 7.67
N GLU A 347 -1.24 12.99 8.78
CA GLU A 347 0.13 13.51 8.79
C GLU A 347 1.08 12.68 7.90
N THR A 348 0.94 11.35 7.95
CA THR A 348 1.73 10.42 7.12
C THR A 348 1.47 10.52 5.62
N ARG A 349 0.34 11.11 5.21
CA ARG A 349 -0.09 11.25 3.80
C ARG A 349 0.01 12.67 3.28
N GLN A 350 0.13 13.67 4.15
CA GLN A 350 0.20 15.09 3.79
C GLN A 350 1.27 15.42 2.75
N PRO A 351 2.50 14.85 2.79
CA PRO A 351 3.49 15.11 1.74
C PRO A 351 3.03 14.75 0.32
N LEU A 352 2.00 13.91 0.19
CA LEU A 352 1.46 13.44 -1.08
C LEU A 352 0.22 14.21 -1.53
N PHE A 353 -0.30 15.14 -0.72
CA PHE A 353 -1.55 15.84 -1.03
C PHE A 353 -1.44 16.72 -2.27
N LEU A 354 -0.31 17.42 -2.46
CA LEU A 354 -0.10 18.28 -3.63
C LEU A 354 -0.22 17.48 -4.94
N GLU A 355 0.50 16.36 -5.05
CA GLU A 355 0.43 15.50 -6.23
C GLU A 355 -0.91 14.77 -6.33
N THR A 356 -1.60 14.47 -5.22
CA THR A 356 -2.96 13.90 -5.25
C THR A 356 -3.95 14.90 -5.86
N VAL A 357 -3.90 16.18 -5.47
CA VAL A 357 -4.71 17.24 -6.08
C VAL A 357 -4.38 17.38 -7.57
N ALA A 358 -3.10 17.41 -7.93
CA ALA A 358 -2.69 17.49 -9.33
C ALA A 358 -3.20 16.28 -10.13
N ALA A 359 -3.12 15.07 -9.57
CA ALA A 359 -3.59 13.83 -10.19
C ALA A 359 -5.12 13.79 -10.38
N LEU A 360 -5.89 14.35 -9.45
CA LEU A 360 -7.36 14.46 -9.58
C LEU A 360 -7.74 15.51 -10.62
N LYS A 361 -7.07 16.68 -10.63
CA LYS A 361 -7.27 17.72 -11.66
C LYS A 361 -7.00 17.20 -13.07
N ARG A 362 -5.92 16.42 -13.26
CA ARG A 362 -5.61 15.75 -14.54
C ARG A 362 -6.69 14.77 -15.01
N ARG A 363 -7.56 14.30 -14.10
CA ARG A 363 -8.70 13.42 -14.39
C ARG A 363 -10.03 14.18 -14.50
N GLY A 364 -10.01 15.51 -14.49
CA GLY A 364 -11.22 16.34 -14.55
C GLY A 364 -11.97 16.47 -13.22
N HIS A 365 -11.39 16.04 -12.10
CA HIS A 365 -12.02 16.17 -10.79
C HIS A 365 -11.48 17.36 -10.00
N ARG A 366 -12.35 18.05 -9.26
CA ARG A 366 -11.96 19.08 -8.30
C ARG A 366 -11.37 18.45 -7.05
N ALA A 367 -10.27 19.02 -6.56
CA ALA A 367 -9.66 18.59 -5.32
C ALA A 367 -8.98 19.77 -4.61
N GLU A 368 -9.12 19.83 -3.29
CA GLU A 368 -8.64 20.93 -2.47
C GLU A 368 -8.01 20.42 -1.18
N ILE A 369 -6.96 21.11 -0.73
CA ILE A 369 -6.32 20.86 0.57
C ILE A 369 -6.91 21.85 1.57
N LEU A 370 -7.50 21.33 2.64
CA LEU A 370 -8.09 22.15 3.68
C LEU A 370 -7.16 22.21 4.89
N ALA A 371 -6.75 23.43 5.25
CA ALA A 371 -5.97 23.69 6.45
C ALA A 371 -6.85 23.64 7.71
N PRO A 372 -6.29 23.27 8.87
CA PRO A 372 -7.02 23.30 10.14
C PRO A 372 -7.32 24.74 10.56
N ASP A 373 -8.50 24.98 11.14
CA ASP A 373 -8.85 26.28 11.71
C ASP A 373 -8.22 26.41 13.11
N LYS A 374 -7.27 27.34 13.22
CA LYS A 374 -6.55 27.63 14.47
C LYS A 374 -7.45 28.25 15.55
N LYS A 375 -8.56 28.89 15.19
CA LYS A 375 -9.46 29.59 16.13
C LYS A 375 -10.47 28.64 16.76
N THR A 376 -11.09 27.77 15.97
CA THR A 376 -12.12 26.84 16.45
C THR A 376 -11.55 25.51 16.98
N ARG A 377 -10.25 25.26 16.76
CA ARG A 377 -9.60 23.96 17.00
C ARG A 377 -10.28 22.79 16.26
N GLN A 378 -11.15 23.08 15.31
CA GLN A 378 -11.77 22.07 14.46
C GLN A 378 -10.79 21.65 13.38
N ASN A 379 -10.57 20.34 13.28
CA ASN A 379 -9.84 19.75 12.17
C ASN A 379 -10.76 19.75 10.95
N GLY A 380 -10.57 20.71 10.05
CA GLY A 380 -11.16 20.70 8.72
C GLY A 380 -12.61 21.14 8.61
N ILE A 381 -12.80 22.36 8.12
CA ILE A 381 -14.13 22.84 7.73
C ILE A 381 -14.36 22.43 6.28
N LEU A 382 -15.34 21.58 6.01
CA LEU A 382 -15.88 21.46 4.64
C LEU A 382 -16.46 22.83 4.26
N PRO A 383 -16.12 23.40 3.08
CA PRO A 383 -16.79 24.59 2.60
C PRO A 383 -18.30 24.38 2.69
N GLN A 384 -19.03 25.31 3.32
CA GLN A 384 -20.48 25.31 3.17
C GLN A 384 -20.76 25.60 1.69
N GLY A 385 -21.35 24.60 1.02
CA GLY A 385 -21.75 24.69 -0.39
C GLY A 385 -22.89 25.68 -0.58
#